data_AF-A0A9D7EHI5-F1
#
_entry.id   AF-A0A9D7EHI5-F1
#
_cell.length_a   1.000
_cell.length_b   1.000
_cell.length_c   1.000
_cell.angle_alpha   90.00
_cell.angle_beta   90.00
_cell.angle_gamma   90.00
#
_symmetry.space_group_name_H-M   'P 1'
#
loop_
_entity.id
_entity.type
_entity.pdbx_description
1 polymer ?
#
loop_
_entity_poly.entity_id
_entity_poly.type
_entity_poly.pdbx_seq_one_letter_code
_entity_poly.pdbx_strand_id
1 'polypeptide(L)'
;MRGPSEPSQVIATRSCLVQRDGDVVDLDGVSPVRLYVPSGQYHLAMRHRNHLGVMTAGTHLFTIGTTISVRFDLPATTTYGTNAQRDVSGVHTLWSGDVTGNGQVKYAGGNNDRDPILVAIGARCPPLR
;
A
#
# COMPACT_ATOMS: atom_id res chain seq x y z
N MET A 1 6.67 -0.42 -8.06
CA MET A 1 6.29 -1.12 -9.31
C MET A 1 6.55 -2.61 -9.20
N ARG A 2 5.67 -3.40 -9.78
CA ARG A 2 5.80 -4.86 -9.88
C ARG A 2 5.68 -5.34 -11.32
N GLY A 3 6.26 -6.51 -11.60
CA GLY A 3 6.27 -7.11 -12.94
C GLY A 3 4.85 -7.45 -13.43
N PRO A 4 4.60 -7.42 -14.76
CA PRO A 4 3.26 -7.63 -15.31
C PRO A 4 2.75 -9.07 -15.22
N SER A 5 3.65 -10.05 -15.29
CA SER A 5 3.32 -11.48 -15.22
C SER A 5 3.61 -12.10 -13.86
N GLU A 6 4.46 -11.45 -13.06
CA GLU A 6 4.81 -11.87 -11.70
C GLU A 6 4.67 -10.67 -10.75
N PRO A 7 3.49 -10.46 -10.15
CA PRO A 7 3.21 -9.31 -9.29
C PRO A 7 4.01 -9.30 -7.98
N SER A 8 4.63 -10.43 -7.60
CA SER A 8 5.54 -10.46 -6.45
C SER A 8 6.91 -9.85 -6.75
N GLN A 9 7.32 -9.81 -8.03
CA GLN A 9 8.62 -9.29 -8.45
C GLN A 9 8.66 -7.76 -8.33
N VAL A 10 9.61 -7.23 -7.57
CA VAL A 10 9.85 -5.79 -7.44
C VAL A 10 10.71 -5.29 -8.59
N ILE A 11 10.14 -4.44 -9.45
CA ILE A 11 10.89 -3.83 -10.58
C ILE A 11 11.54 -2.51 -10.16
N ALA A 12 10.81 -1.67 -9.43
CA ALA A 12 11.31 -0.41 -8.93
C ALA A 12 10.58 -0.03 -7.64
N THR A 13 11.30 0.61 -6.72
CA THR A 13 10.78 1.16 -5.47
C THR A 13 11.35 2.55 -5.27
N ARG A 14 10.51 3.48 -4.77
CA ARG A 14 10.93 4.84 -4.46
C ARG A 14 10.13 5.37 -3.29
N SER A 15 10.79 6.06 -2.37
CA SER A 15 10.15 6.82 -1.30
C SER A 15 9.67 8.17 -1.83
N CYS A 16 8.49 8.59 -1.40
CA CYS A 16 7.80 9.79 -1.86
C CYS A 16 7.08 10.44 -0.68
N LEU A 17 6.57 11.66 -0.90
CA LEU A 17 5.79 12.40 0.08
C LEU A 17 4.30 12.29 -0.28
N VAL A 18 3.45 12.28 0.75
CA VAL A 18 1.99 12.36 0.59
C VAL A 18 1.55 13.74 1.05
N GLN A 19 0.87 14.48 0.18
CA GLN A 19 0.31 15.79 0.46
C GLN A 19 -1.02 15.68 1.23
N ARG A 20 -1.50 16.81 1.76
CA ARG A 20 -2.72 16.86 2.60
C ARG A 20 -3.99 16.47 1.82
N ASP A 21 -4.02 16.75 0.53
CA ASP A 21 -5.09 16.40 -0.41
C ASP A 21 -5.03 14.93 -0.89
N GLY A 22 -4.01 14.17 -0.45
CA GLY A 22 -3.85 12.76 -0.76
C GLY A 22 -2.99 12.48 -2.00
N ASP A 23 -2.47 13.52 -2.65
CA ASP A 23 -1.58 13.35 -3.80
C ASP A 23 -0.18 12.90 -3.36
N VAL A 24 0.43 12.06 -4.19
CA VAL A 24 1.76 11.51 -3.94
C VAL A 24 2.76 12.21 -4.84
N VAL A 25 3.72 12.89 -4.24
CA VAL A 25 4.70 13.75 -4.91
C VAL A 25 6.13 13.32 -4.60
N ASP A 26 7.07 13.77 -5.42
CA ASP A 26 8.49 13.58 -5.22
C ASP A 26 8.98 14.35 -3.96
N LEU A 27 10.26 14.18 -3.62
CA LEU A 27 10.88 14.76 -2.42
C LEU A 27 10.96 16.29 -2.44
N ASP A 28 10.73 16.92 -3.60
CA ASP A 28 10.59 18.38 -3.71
C ASP A 28 9.21 18.88 -3.28
N GLY A 29 8.28 17.96 -2.97
CA GLY A 29 6.95 18.27 -2.47
C GLY A 29 5.97 18.73 -3.53
N VAL A 30 6.32 18.71 -4.83
CA VAL A 30 5.46 19.23 -5.92
C VAL A 30 5.51 18.35 -7.17
N SER A 31 6.68 17.83 -7.55
CA SER A 31 6.81 17.08 -8.81
C SER A 31 6.14 15.72 -8.75
N PRO A 32 5.64 15.18 -9.89
CA PRO A 32 5.23 13.79 -9.98
C PRO A 32 6.37 12.83 -9.64
N VAL A 33 6.04 11.70 -9.02
CA VAL A 33 7.03 10.66 -8.69
C VAL A 33 7.58 10.01 -9.96
N ARG A 34 8.88 10.21 -10.22
CA ARG A 34 9.58 9.56 -11.33
C ARG A 34 10.09 8.17 -10.94
N LEU A 35 9.90 7.20 -11.82
CA LEU A 35 10.47 5.86 -11.70
C LEU A 35 11.29 5.57 -12.96
N TYR A 36 12.55 5.18 -12.78
CA TYR A 36 13.47 4.90 -13.88
C TYR A 36 13.29 3.44 -14.33
N VAL A 37 12.24 3.20 -15.12
CA VAL A 37 11.93 1.89 -15.70
C VAL A 37 11.72 2.02 -17.22
N PRO A 38 11.97 0.95 -18.00
CA PRO A 38 11.58 0.92 -19.41
C PRO A 38 10.07 1.13 -19.60
N SER A 39 9.66 1.62 -20.76
CA SER A 39 8.24 1.63 -21.13
C SER A 39 7.68 0.21 -21.10
N GLY A 40 6.51 0.02 -20.50
CA GLY A 40 5.93 -1.31 -20.31
C GLY A 40 4.71 -1.31 -19.41
N GLN A 41 4.09 -2.47 -19.29
CA GLN A 41 2.97 -2.69 -18.37
C GLN A 41 3.49 -3.09 -16.99
N TYR A 42 2.97 -2.45 -15.94
CA TYR A 42 3.38 -2.72 -14.56
C TYR A 42 2.19 -2.64 -13.61
N HIS A 43 2.23 -3.42 -12.54
CA HIS A 43 1.36 -3.14 -11.38
C HIS A 43 1.98 -2.04 -10.53
N LEU A 44 1.13 -1.16 -10.01
CA LEU A 44 1.53 -0.15 -9.06
C LEU A 44 1.18 -0.62 -7.65
N ALA A 45 2.16 -0.57 -6.76
CA ALA A 45 1.99 -0.92 -5.36
C ALA A 45 2.41 0.26 -4.49
N MET A 46 1.58 0.60 -3.50
CA MET A 46 1.83 1.64 -2.50
C MET A 46 1.95 1.01 -1.12
N ARG A 47 2.95 1.44 -0.36
CA ARG A 47 3.20 0.96 1.01
C ARG A 47 3.43 2.16 1.91
N HIS A 48 2.84 2.13 3.09
CA HIS A 48 3.01 3.14 4.11
C HIS A 48 3.37 2.45 5.44
N ARG A 49 4.28 3.04 6.23
CA ARG A 49 4.88 2.43 7.44
C ARG A 49 3.90 1.86 8.47
N ASN A 50 2.69 2.43 8.54
CA ASN A 50 1.68 2.08 9.54
C ASN A 50 0.36 1.56 8.90
N HIS A 51 0.36 1.30 7.59
CA HIS A 51 -0.83 0.83 6.87
C HIS A 51 -0.48 -0.37 6.00
N LEU A 52 -1.44 -1.27 5.85
CA LEU A 52 -1.38 -2.36 4.89
C LEU A 52 -1.22 -1.79 3.49
N GLY A 53 -0.20 -2.27 2.77
CA GLY A 53 0.05 -1.86 1.40
C GLY A 53 -1.08 -2.28 0.46
N VAL A 54 -1.22 -1.55 -0.64
CA VAL A 54 -2.18 -1.85 -1.71
C VAL A 54 -1.45 -2.00 -3.03
N MET A 55 -2.02 -2.79 -3.94
CA MET A 55 -1.53 -2.92 -5.31
C MET A 55 -2.71 -2.94 -6.29
N THR A 56 -2.51 -2.42 -7.49
CA THR A 56 -3.51 -2.50 -8.57
C THR A 56 -3.74 -3.96 -8.98
N ALA A 57 -4.99 -4.35 -9.20
CA ALA A 57 -5.33 -5.70 -9.66
C ALA A 57 -4.84 -5.94 -11.09
N GLY A 58 -5.01 -4.93 -11.97
CA GLY A 58 -4.50 -4.93 -13.33
C GLY A 58 -3.18 -4.17 -13.47
N THR A 59 -2.55 -4.35 -14.62
CA THR A 59 -1.38 -3.57 -15.04
C THR A 59 -1.80 -2.25 -15.67
N HIS A 60 -0.95 -1.23 -15.51
CA HIS A 60 -1.06 0.03 -16.24
C HIS A 60 0.13 0.19 -17.18
N LEU A 61 -0.11 0.78 -18.36
CA LEU A 61 0.96 1.11 -19.30
C LEU A 61 1.70 2.36 -18.84
N PHE A 62 3.02 2.25 -18.69
CA PHE A 62 3.92 3.36 -18.46
C PHE A 62 4.75 3.61 -19.71
N THR A 63 4.88 4.87 -20.09
CA THR A 63 5.67 5.31 -21.25
C THR A 63 6.62 6.42 -20.80
N ILE A 64 7.87 6.37 -21.29
CA ILE A 64 8.89 7.36 -20.97
C ILE A 64 8.36 8.78 -21.23
N GLY A 65 8.59 9.68 -20.27
CA GLY A 65 8.17 11.09 -20.36
C GLY A 65 6.69 11.34 -20.15
N THR A 66 5.87 10.30 -19.95
CA THR A 66 4.42 10.44 -19.71
C THR A 66 4.10 10.23 -18.24
N THR A 67 3.33 11.16 -17.66
CA THR A 67 2.78 10.99 -16.30
C THR A 67 1.46 10.25 -16.41
N ILE A 68 1.27 9.23 -15.57
CA ILE A 68 -0.02 8.55 -15.41
C ILE A 68 -0.59 8.86 -14.04
N SER A 69 -1.92 8.94 -13.95
CA SER A 69 -2.63 9.07 -12.68
C SER A 69 -3.29 7.75 -12.32
N VAL A 70 -3.01 7.26 -11.11
CA VAL A 70 -3.65 6.08 -10.52
C VAL A 70 -4.16 6.47 -9.14
N ARG A 71 -5.45 6.31 -8.92
CA ARG A 71 -6.16 6.78 -7.73
C ARG A 71 -6.65 5.59 -6.91
N PHE A 72 -6.06 5.34 -5.75
CA PHE A 72 -6.47 4.24 -4.87
C PHE A 72 -7.65 4.59 -3.96
N ASP A 73 -8.08 5.85 -3.96
CA ASP A 73 -9.21 6.36 -3.19
C ASP A 73 -10.57 6.14 -3.87
N LEU A 74 -10.58 5.76 -5.15
CA LEU A 74 -11.78 5.54 -5.94
C LEU A 74 -12.24 4.07 -5.91
N PRO A 75 -13.54 3.80 -5.70
CA PRO A 75 -14.09 2.44 -5.73
C PRO A 75 -13.88 1.71 -7.07
N ALA A 76 -13.75 2.45 -8.17
CA ALA A 76 -13.54 1.89 -9.50
C ALA A 76 -12.12 1.32 -9.70
N THR A 77 -11.16 1.69 -8.86
CA THR A 77 -9.79 1.18 -8.95
C THR A 77 -9.73 -0.21 -8.34
N THR A 78 -9.64 -1.22 -9.20
CA THR A 78 -9.54 -2.61 -8.75
C THR A 78 -8.18 -2.88 -8.11
N THR A 79 -8.19 -3.49 -6.93
CA THR A 79 -6.99 -3.79 -6.15
C THR A 79 -6.77 -5.28 -6.00
N TYR A 80 -5.51 -5.69 -5.93
CA TYR A 80 -5.12 -7.06 -5.72
C TYR A 80 -5.49 -7.54 -4.30
N GLY A 81 -6.14 -8.70 -4.21
CA GLY A 81 -6.58 -9.31 -2.94
C GLY A 81 -8.06 -9.12 -2.62
N THR A 82 -8.53 -9.77 -1.56
CA THR A 82 -9.92 -9.63 -1.05
C THR A 82 -9.96 -8.58 0.05
N ASN A 83 -10.90 -7.64 -0.01
CA ASN A 83 -11.04 -6.54 0.97
C ASN A 83 -9.70 -5.80 1.20
N ALA A 84 -8.93 -5.58 0.14
CA ALA A 84 -7.59 -4.98 0.23
C ALA A 84 -7.60 -3.53 0.75
N GLN A 85 -8.77 -2.88 0.75
CA GLN A 85 -8.99 -1.52 1.23
C GLN A 85 -10.25 -1.46 2.09
N ARG A 86 -10.36 -0.40 2.89
CA ARG A 86 -11.53 -0.07 3.71
C ARG A 86 -12.31 1.06 3.06
N ASP A 87 -13.59 0.86 2.80
CA ASP A 87 -14.49 1.94 2.40
C ASP A 87 -14.84 2.84 3.60
N VAL A 88 -14.72 4.15 3.40
CA VAL A 88 -15.11 5.18 4.36
C VAL A 88 -15.99 6.20 3.63
N SER A 89 -17.29 5.93 3.60
CA SER A 89 -18.29 6.80 2.96
C SER A 89 -18.02 7.04 1.46
N GLY A 90 -17.64 5.99 0.73
CA GLY A 90 -17.37 6.05 -0.71
C GLY A 90 -15.92 6.39 -1.08
N VAL A 91 -15.06 6.64 -0.09
CA VAL A 91 -13.62 6.81 -0.28
C VAL A 91 -12.90 5.56 0.21
N HIS A 92 -12.11 4.95 -0.66
CA HIS A 92 -11.29 3.80 -0.28
C HIS A 92 -10.01 4.25 0.43
N THR A 93 -9.76 3.65 1.59
CA THR A 93 -8.61 3.94 2.45
C THR A 93 -7.80 2.67 2.71
N LEU A 94 -6.52 2.83 3.05
CA LEU A 94 -5.70 1.71 3.47
C LEU A 94 -6.08 1.26 4.89
N TRP A 95 -6.01 -0.04 5.15
CA TRP A 95 -6.14 -0.57 6.51
C TRP A 95 -4.96 -0.13 7.36
N SER A 96 -5.21 0.51 8.50
CA SER A 96 -4.16 0.82 9.47
C SER A 96 -3.80 -0.42 10.28
N GLY A 97 -2.57 -0.47 10.81
CA GLY A 97 -2.22 -1.44 11.85
C GLY A 97 -1.59 -2.75 11.39
N ASP A 98 -0.98 -2.81 10.20
CA ASP A 98 0.03 -3.84 9.89
C ASP A 98 1.31 -3.47 10.63
N VAL A 99 1.44 -3.93 11.88
CA VAL A 99 2.58 -3.61 12.76
C VAL A 99 3.75 -4.53 12.49
N THR A 100 3.47 -5.73 12.00
CA THR A 100 4.47 -6.76 11.71
C THR A 100 5.06 -6.65 10.30
N GLY A 101 4.43 -5.89 9.41
CA GLY A 101 4.82 -5.75 8.00
C GLY A 101 4.61 -7.03 7.20
N ASN A 102 3.78 -7.96 7.68
CA ASN A 102 3.59 -9.28 7.10
C ASN A 102 2.56 -9.30 5.95
N GLY A 103 1.97 -8.13 5.63
CA GLY A 103 0.98 -8.01 4.56
C GLY A 103 -0.42 -8.49 4.96
N GLN A 104 -0.69 -8.63 6.25
CA GLN A 104 -2.00 -8.93 6.81
C GLN A 104 -2.26 -8.01 8.00
N VAL A 105 -3.52 -7.65 8.25
CA VAL A 105 -3.92 -6.95 9.48
C VAL A 105 -4.82 -7.88 10.27
N LYS A 106 -4.39 -8.27 11.48
CA LYS A 106 -5.13 -9.20 12.34
C LYS A 106 -5.17 -8.71 13.78
N TYR A 107 -6.36 -8.76 14.38
CA TYR A 107 -6.53 -8.45 15.80
C TYR A 107 -6.31 -9.66 16.73
N ALA A 108 -6.70 -10.87 16.29
CA ALA A 108 -6.65 -12.09 17.10
C ALA A 108 -6.17 -13.30 16.27
N GLY A 109 -5.81 -14.39 16.95
CA GLY A 109 -5.19 -15.58 16.35
C GLY A 109 -3.66 -15.49 16.29
N GLY A 110 -2.99 -16.51 15.74
CA GLY A 110 -1.53 -16.52 15.61
C GLY A 110 -1.02 -15.45 14.63
N ASN A 111 0.16 -14.87 14.91
CA ASN A 111 0.77 -13.79 14.12
C ASN A 111 -0.14 -12.55 13.96
N ASN A 112 -0.85 -12.19 15.03
CA ASN A 112 -1.67 -10.97 15.04
C ASN A 112 -0.80 -9.73 15.29
N ASP A 113 -1.29 -8.56 14.90
CA ASP A 113 -0.59 -7.28 15.05
C ASP A 113 -0.74 -6.68 16.45
N ARG A 114 -1.64 -7.22 17.29
CA ARG A 114 -1.84 -6.79 18.67
C ARG A 114 -0.70 -7.23 19.60
N ASP A 115 -0.23 -8.46 19.47
CA ASP A 115 0.70 -9.07 20.43
C ASP A 115 2.05 -8.35 20.48
N PRO A 116 2.68 -7.97 19.34
CA PRO A 116 3.91 -7.16 19.37
C PRO A 116 3.71 -5.83 20.09
N ILE A 117 2.56 -5.19 19.93
CA ILE A 117 2.23 -3.93 20.63
C ILE A 117 2.11 -4.17 22.13
N LEU A 118 1.39 -5.22 22.54
CA LEU A 118 1.21 -5.58 23.95
C LEU A 118 2.54 -5.85 24.65
N VAL A 119 3.43 -6.59 24.00
CA VAL A 119 4.79 -6.85 24.49
C VAL A 119 5.59 -5.56 24.62
N ALA A 120 5.55 -4.68 23.63
CA ALA A 120 6.28 -3.42 23.64
C ALA A 120 5.85 -2.47 24.79
N ILE A 121 4.56 -2.47 25.15
CA ILE A 121 4.03 -1.66 26.26
C ILE A 121 4.09 -2.35 27.63
N GLY A 122 4.69 -3.55 27.71
CA GLY A 122 4.83 -4.32 28.95
C GLY A 122 3.53 -4.98 29.46
N ALA A 123 2.47 -4.97 28.65
CA ALA A 123 1.21 -5.62 28.98
C ALA A 123 1.26 -7.09 28.56
N ARG A 124 1.12 -8.00 29.53
CA ARG A 124 0.99 -9.44 29.25
C ARG A 124 -0.42 -9.70 28.68
N CYS A 125 -0.50 -10.63 27.73
CA CYS A 125 -1.76 -11.11 27.17
C CYS A 125 -2.74 -11.43 28.32
N PRO A 126 -3.95 -10.80 28.36
CA PRO A 126 -4.96 -11.17 29.34
C PRO A 126 -5.31 -12.65 29.15
N PRO A 127 -5.28 -13.47 30.22
CA PRO A 127 -5.69 -14.86 30.08
C PRO A 127 -7.15 -14.91 29.62
N LEU A 128 -7.42 -15.75 28.63
CA LEU A 128 -8.78 -16.15 28.29
C LEU A 128 -9.40 -16.79 29.54
N ARG A 129 -10.52 -16.24 30.01
CA ARG A 129 -11.29 -16.81 31.12
C ARG A 129 -12.44 -17.63 30.57
#